data_AF-A0A259NSG5-F1
#
_entry.id   AF-A0A259NSG5-F1
#
_cell.length_a   1.000
_cell.length_b   1.000
_cell.length_c   1.000
_cell.angle_alpha   90.00
_cell.angle_beta   90.00
_cell.angle_gamma   90.00
#
_symmetry.space_group_name_H-M   'P 1'
#
loop_
_entity.id
_entity.type
_entity.pdbx_description
1 polymer ?
#
loop_
_entity_poly.entity_id
_entity_poly.type
_entity_poly.pdbx_seq_one_letter_code
_entity_poly.pdbx_strand_id
1 'polypeptide(L)' 'MNKKIKHEYQLSIRSAQEAEEINDLDNAFKSLERAHILGQRYFIPHIATHWQMLRIGLKRNDNREVIGQIVRLIATVPG' A
#
# COMPACT_ATOMS: atom_id res chain seq x y z
N MET A 1 -8.45 -7.22 -13.17
CA MET A 1 -9.07 -7.02 -11.85
C MET A 1 -10.58 -7.02 -11.95
N ASN A 2 -11.28 -7.78 -11.09
CA ASN A 2 -12.74 -7.77 -11.02
C ASN A 2 -13.26 -6.36 -10.63
N LYS A 3 -14.41 -5.93 -11.18
CA LYS A 3 -15.01 -4.60 -10.92
C LYS A 3 -15.20 -4.29 -9.43
N LYS A 4 -15.65 -5.26 -8.62
CA LYS A 4 -15.84 -5.07 -7.17
C LYS A 4 -14.49 -4.86 -6.47
N ILE A 5 -13.49 -5.69 -6.76
CA ILE A 5 -12.14 -5.57 -6.19
C ILE A 5 -11.51 -4.23 -6.61
N LYS A 6 -11.71 -3.82 -7.87
CA LYS A 6 -11.23 -2.51 -8.36
C LYS A 6 -11.83 -1.36 -7.57
N HIS A 7 -13.12 -1.41 -7.31
CA HIS A 7 -13.81 -0.38 -6.55
C HIS A 7 -13.29 -0.31 -5.11
N GLU A 8 -13.22 -1.44 -4.41
CA GLU A 8 -12.70 -1.51 -3.04
C GLU A 8 -11.23 -1.08 -2.93
N TYR A 9 -10.42 -1.43 -3.95
CA TYR A 9 -9.03 -0.99 -4.05
C TYR A 9 -8.96 0.53 -4.15
N GLN A 10 -9.74 1.14 -5.05
CA GLN A 10 -9.77 2.59 -5.21
C GLN A 10 -10.26 3.32 -3.96
N LEU A 11 -11.27 2.77 -3.26
CA LEU A 11 -11.72 3.30 -1.98
C LEU A 11 -10.62 3.27 -0.94
N SER A 12 -9.89 2.15 -0.83
CA SER A 12 -8.79 2.01 0.12
C SER A 12 -7.64 2.97 -0.19
N ILE A 13 -7.32 3.18 -1.47
CA ILE A 13 -6.33 4.19 -1.89
C ILE A 13 -6.79 5.61 -1.54
N ARG A 14 -8.07 5.93 -1.75
CA ARG A 14 -8.61 7.26 -1.42
C ARG A 14 -8.59 7.50 0.09
N SER A 15 -9.02 6.53 0.89
CA SER A 15 -8.96 6.64 2.36
C SER A 15 -7.53 6.81 2.87
N ALA A 16 -6.55 6.18 2.21
CA ALA A 16 -5.14 6.40 2.54
C ALA A 16 -4.71 7.85 2.27
N GLN A 17 -5.15 8.44 1.15
CA GLN A 17 -4.85 9.82 0.80
C GLN A 17 -5.50 10.79 1.78
N GLU A 18 -6.79 10.61 2.08
CA GLU A 18 -7.53 11.45 3.02
C GLU A 18 -6.91 11.41 4.43
N ALA A 19 -6.47 10.23 4.89
CA ALA A 19 -5.75 10.09 6.17
C ALA A 19 -4.35 10.73 6.13
N GLU A 20 -3.63 10.61 5.01
CA GLU A 20 -2.32 11.25 4.84
C GLU A 20 -2.43 12.79 4.83
N GLU A 21 -3.50 13.36 4.26
CA GLU A 21 -3.76 14.80 4.24
C GLU A 21 -3.92 15.41 5.64
N ILE A 22 -4.51 14.67 6.57
CA ILE A 22 -4.63 15.08 7.98
C ILE A 22 -3.43 14.63 8.84
N ASN A 23 -2.36 14.17 8.20
CA ASN A 23 -1.14 13.66 8.85
C ASN A 23 -1.39 12.46 9.80
N ASP A 24 -2.49 11.73 9.61
CA ASP A 24 -2.79 10.47 10.27
C ASP A 24 -2.11 9.31 9.51
N LEU A 25 -0.79 9.25 9.65
CA LEU A 25 0.07 8.33 8.91
C LEU A 25 -0.22 6.86 9.26
N ASP A 26 -0.74 6.59 10.45
CA ASP A 26 -1.11 5.24 10.89
C ASP A 26 -2.35 4.72 10.15
N ASN A 27 -3.42 5.52 10.08
CA ASN A 27 -4.61 5.12 9.33
C ASN A 27 -4.38 5.16 7.81
N ALA A 28 -3.49 6.04 7.35
CA ALA A 28 -3.06 6.04 5.96
C ALA A 28 -2.33 4.74 5.60
N PHE A 29 -1.40 4.28 6.44
CA PHE A 29 -0.70 3.02 6.23
C PHE A 29 -1.64 1.81 6.27
N LYS A 30 -2.57 1.74 7.22
CA LYS A 30 -3.60 0.67 7.30
C LYS A 30 -4.48 0.60 6.04
N SER A 31 -4.84 1.76 5.49
CA SER A 31 -5.64 1.83 4.27
C SER A 31 -4.84 1.32 3.06
N LEU A 32 -3.54 1.59 3.02
CA LEU A 32 -2.64 1.02 2.01
C LEU A 32 -2.41 -0.49 2.19
N GLU A 33 -2.38 -1.03 3.41
CA GLU A 33 -2.35 -2.49 3.64
C GLU A 33 -3.57 -3.17 3.03
N ARG A 34 -4.76 -2.58 3.18
CA ARG A 34 -5.99 -3.08 2.54
C ARG A 34 -5.91 -3.02 1.02
N ALA A 35 -5.45 -1.89 0.46
CA ALA A 35 -5.23 -1.76 -0.97
C ALA A 35 -4.20 -2.79 -1.49
N HIS A 36 -3.18 -3.08 -0.69
CA HIS A 36 -2.13 -4.04 -1.03
C HIS A 36 -2.69 -5.46 -1.15
N ILE A 37 -3.51 -5.90 -0.19
CA ILE A 37 -4.18 -7.21 -0.21
C ILE A 37 -5.10 -7.34 -1.44
N LEU A 38 -5.89 -6.30 -1.73
CA LEU A 38 -6.79 -6.28 -2.90
C LEU A 38 -6.01 -6.25 -4.23
N GLY A 39 -4.86 -5.57 -4.23
CA GLY A 39 -3.96 -5.43 -5.36
C GLY A 39 -3.00 -6.60 -5.56
N GLN A 40 -2.83 -7.50 -4.59
CA GLN A 40 -1.76 -8.52 -4.54
C GLN A 40 -1.69 -9.41 -5.78
N ARG A 41 -2.84 -9.76 -6.37
CA ARG A 41 -2.90 -10.60 -7.59
C ARG A 41 -2.68 -9.81 -8.89
N TYR A 42 -2.49 -8.51 -8.79
CA TYR A 42 -2.33 -7.60 -9.93
C TYR A 42 -1.02 -6.85 -9.76
N PHE A 43 -0.03 -7.25 -10.55
CA PHE A 43 1.34 -6.74 -10.46
C PHE A 43 1.41 -5.21 -10.38
N ILE A 44 0.70 -4.50 -11.26
CA ILE A 44 0.71 -3.04 -11.31
C ILE A 44 0.10 -2.40 -10.03
N PRO A 45 -1.16 -2.70 -9.62
CA PRO A 45 -1.71 -2.23 -8.34
C PRO A 45 -0.86 -2.59 -7.10
N HIS A 46 -0.26 -3.77 -7.09
CA HIS A 46 0.56 -4.24 -6.00
C HIS A 46 1.81 -3.38 -5.81
N ILE A 47 2.58 -3.18 -6.89
CA ILE A 47 3.78 -2.35 -6.88
C ILE A 47 3.44 -0.88 -6.59
N ALA A 48 2.35 -0.36 -7.17
CA ALA A 48 1.90 1.00 -6.90
C ALA A 48 1.55 1.22 -5.42
N THR A 49 0.91 0.24 -4.78
CA THR A 49 0.57 0.32 -3.35
C THR A 49 1.82 0.26 -2.48
N HIS A 50 2.79 -0.61 -2.80
CA HIS A 50 4.07 -0.64 -2.10
C HIS A 50 4.81 0.67 -2.11
N TRP A 51 4.80 1.35 -3.25
CA TRP A 51 5.44 2.65 -3.37
C TRP A 51 4.84 3.66 -2.40
N GLN A 52 3.51 3.67 -2.28
CA GLN A 52 2.82 4.54 -1.32
C GLN A 52 3.08 4.11 0.13
N MET A 53 3.08 2.81 0.44
CA MET A 53 3.39 2.31 1.78
C MET A 53 4.80 2.69 2.21
N LEU A 54 5.77 2.58 1.30
CA LEU A 54 7.13 3.03 1.53
C LEU A 54 7.14 4.52 1.86
N ARG A 55 6.51 5.36 1.04
CA ARG A 55 6.41 6.82 1.28
C ARG A 55 5.83 7.15 2.66
N ILE A 56 4.75 6.48 3.06
CA ILE A 56 4.11 6.75 4.36
C ILE A 56 4.97 6.22 5.52
N GLY A 57 5.55 5.03 5.40
CA GLY A 57 6.49 4.50 6.39
C GLY A 57 7.72 5.39 6.57
N LEU A 58 8.20 6.00 5.48
CA LEU A 58 9.27 7.00 5.51
C LEU A 58 8.87 8.26 6.30
N LYS A 59 7.62 8.72 6.17
CA LYS A 59 7.07 9.89 6.88
C LYS A 59 6.79 9.62 8.36
N ARG A 60 6.40 8.39 8.70
CA ARG A 60 6.13 7.97 10.09
C ARG A 60 7.40 7.90 10.95
N ASN A 61 8.59 8.08 10.36
CA ASN A 61 9.89 7.95 11.02
C ASN A 61 10.09 6.59 11.70
N ASP A 62 9.34 5.60 11.23
CA ASP A 62 9.40 4.22 11.67
C ASP A 62 10.48 3.53 10.82
N ASN A 63 11.55 3.09 11.47
CA ASN A 63 12.81 2.65 10.86
C ASN A 63 12.66 1.40 9.96
N ARG A 64 12.12 1.62 8.76
CA ARG A 64 12.72 1.48 7.41
C ARG A 64 13.52 0.23 7.05
N GLU A 65 14.24 -0.43 7.97
CA GLU A 65 15.08 -1.59 7.64
C GLU A 65 14.26 -2.88 7.44
N VAL A 66 13.21 -3.06 8.23
CA VAL A 66 12.26 -4.18 8.08
C VAL A 66 11.35 -3.95 6.87
N ILE A 67 10.91 -2.70 6.67
CA ILE A 67 10.08 -2.28 5.54
C ILE A 67 10.83 -2.53 4.21
N GLY A 68 12.15 -2.33 4.18
CA GLY A 68 13.02 -2.58 3.04
C GLY A 68 13.32 -4.05 2.73
N GLN A 69 13.05 -4.99 3.63
CA GLN A 69 13.13 -6.44 3.34
C GLN A 69 11.81 -7.00 2.86
N ILE A 70 10.68 -6.49 3.35
CA ILE A 70 9.34 -6.93 2.98
C ILE A 70 8.96 -6.50 1.56
N VAL A 71 9.33 -5.27 1.15
CA VAL A 71 9.21 -4.82 -0.25
C VAL A 71 10.03 -5.70 -1.22
N ARG A 72 11.13 -6.30 -0.74
CA ARG A 72 12.03 -7.17 -1.53
C ARG A 72 11.45 -8.55 -1.82
N LEU A 73 10.57 -9.06 -0.95
CA LEU A 73 9.84 -10.32 -1.15
C LEU A 73 8.71 -10.19 -2.17
N ILE A 74 8.06 -9.03 -2.23
CA ILE A 74 7.00 -8.70 -3.19
C ILE A 74 7.52 -8.52 -4.63
N ALA A 75 8.81 -8.24 -4.81
CA ALA A 75 9.44 -8.20 -6.14
C ALA A 75 9.76 -9.58 -6.73
N THR A 76 9.64 -10.69 -5.98
CA THR A 76 9.86 -12.04 -6.51
C THR A 76 8.53 -12.62 -7.02
N VAL A 77 8.35 -12.47 -8.32
CA VAL A 77 7.26 -13.00 -9.16
C VAL A 77 7.04 -14.50 -8.89
N PRO A 78 5.85 -14.99 -8.46
CA PRO A 78 5.45 -16.30 -8.91
C PRO A 78 5.04 -16.13 -10.38
N GLY A 79 5.80 -16.77 -11.27
CA GLY A 79 5.28 -17.13 -12.58
C GLY A 79 4.03 -17.98 -12.43
#